data_AF-A0AB74VBR5-F1
#
_entry.id   AF-A0AB74VBR5-F1
#
_cell.length_a   1.000
_cell.length_b   1.000
_cell.length_c   1.000
_cell.angle_alpha   90.00
_cell.angle_beta   90.00
_cell.angle_gamma   90.00
#
_symmetry.space_group_name_H-M   'P 1'
#
loop_
_entity.id
_entity.type
_entity.pdbx_description
1 polymer ?
#
loop_
_entity_poly.entity_id
_entity_poly.type
_entity_poly.pdbx_seq_one_letter_code
_entity_poly.pdbx_strand_id
1 'polypeptide(L)'
;MNENDLRVIKTKRNIEESFIYLLGQKDFYKITVQDILDKALINRSTFYKHYTDKYKLAETLCNEIFDLLKTGVKDRFDCDNVEDAIMVIKPLYHILSVRREEILALFTIHTDTIHLYDDMSDFLKRSFYDQYKTKNKKSPKILDYLSELYAALVMTAIKWCLQNDGYEELTSHAQLVLKLGEVFDYPCK
;
A
#
# COMPACT_ATOMS: atom_id res chain seq x y z
N MET A 1 -25.17 7.42 -13.60
CA MET A 1 -24.15 7.22 -14.65
C MET A 1 -23.91 5.73 -14.72
N ASN A 2 -23.89 5.10 -15.91
CA ASN A 2 -23.61 3.66 -15.98
C ASN A 2 -22.11 3.46 -15.74
N GLU A 3 -21.74 2.85 -14.62
CA GLU A 3 -20.34 2.64 -14.23
C GLU A 3 -19.61 1.68 -15.19
N ASN A 4 -20.36 0.86 -15.92
CA ASN A 4 -19.83 -0.07 -16.92
C ASN A 4 -19.70 0.55 -18.33
N ASP A 5 -20.02 1.84 -18.50
CA ASP A 5 -19.80 2.53 -19.77
C ASP A 5 -18.29 2.72 -19.99
N LEU A 6 -17.77 2.18 -21.10
CA LEU A 6 -16.35 2.32 -21.48
C LEU A 6 -15.86 3.77 -21.47
N ARG A 7 -16.73 4.74 -21.79
CA ARG A 7 -16.38 6.16 -21.73
C ARG A 7 -16.14 6.62 -20.29
N VAL A 8 -16.96 6.16 -19.35
CA VAL A 8 -16.84 6.48 -17.92
C VAL A 8 -15.56 5.88 -17.37
N ILE A 9 -15.27 4.62 -17.69
CA ILE A 9 -14.03 3.92 -17.27
C ILE A 9 -12.79 4.65 -17.81
N LYS A 10 -12.75 4.94 -19.11
CA LYS A 10 -11.61 5.65 -19.74
C LYS A 10 -11.39 7.03 -19.14
N THR A 11 -12.47 7.75 -18.85
CA THR A 11 -12.40 9.09 -18.26
C THR A 11 -11.88 9.04 -16.83
N LYS A 12 -12.41 8.13 -16.00
CA LYS A 12 -11.93 7.89 -14.63
C LYS A 12 -10.43 7.60 -14.61
N ARG A 13 -9.99 6.63 -15.44
CA ARG A 13 -8.58 6.25 -15.55
C ARG A 13 -7.68 7.43 -15.98
N ASN A 14 -8.11 8.23 -16.95
CA ASN A 14 -7.34 9.39 -17.40
C ASN A 14 -7.22 10.49 -16.32
N ILE A 15 -8.25 10.66 -15.47
CA ILE A 15 -8.18 11.56 -14.30
C ILE A 15 -7.12 11.06 -13.31
N GLU A 16 -7.13 9.78 -13.01
CA GLU A 16 -6.20 9.14 -12.06
C GLU A 16 -4.77 9.21 -12.55
N GLU A 17 -4.51 8.79 -13.81
CA GLU A 17 -3.19 8.85 -14.44
C GLU A 17 -2.66 10.30 -14.48
N SER A 18 -3.52 11.27 -14.77
CA SER A 18 -3.16 12.70 -14.75
C SER A 18 -2.78 13.18 -13.35
N PHE A 19 -3.51 12.76 -12.33
CA PHE A 19 -3.23 13.10 -10.94
C PHE A 19 -1.93 12.46 -10.44
N ILE A 20 -1.70 11.18 -10.72
CA ILE A 20 -0.44 10.48 -10.40
C ILE A 20 0.74 11.15 -11.08
N TYR A 21 0.60 11.53 -12.36
CA TYR A 21 1.63 12.30 -13.06
C TYR A 21 1.96 13.61 -12.34
N LEU A 22 0.95 14.37 -11.91
CA LEU A 22 1.14 15.65 -11.22
C LEU A 22 1.80 15.51 -9.86
N LEU A 23 1.52 14.43 -9.10
CA LEU A 23 2.21 14.11 -7.85
C LEU A 23 3.72 13.90 -8.07
N GLY A 24 4.12 13.38 -9.23
CA GLY A 24 5.53 13.27 -9.61
C GLY A 24 6.19 14.61 -9.96
N GLN A 25 5.44 15.70 -10.11
CA GLN A 25 5.97 17.01 -10.50
C GLN A 25 5.94 18.05 -9.36
N LYS A 26 4.98 17.95 -8.43
CA LYS A 26 4.81 18.93 -7.35
C LYS A 26 4.08 18.34 -6.15
N ASP A 27 4.30 18.94 -4.97
CA ASP A 27 3.64 18.57 -3.73
C ASP A 27 2.11 18.55 -3.88
N PHE A 28 1.45 17.58 -3.23
CA PHE A 28 -0.01 17.42 -3.25
C PHE A 28 -0.78 18.71 -2.94
N TYR A 29 -0.31 19.52 -1.98
CA TYR A 29 -0.94 20.79 -1.62
C TYR A 29 -0.97 21.81 -2.77
N LYS A 30 0.04 21.78 -3.67
CA LYS A 30 0.17 22.67 -4.83
C LYS A 30 -0.61 22.18 -6.06
N ILE A 31 -1.12 20.95 -6.04
CA ILE A 31 -1.98 20.44 -7.11
C ILE A 31 -3.39 21.04 -6.93
N THR A 32 -3.94 21.62 -7.99
CA THR A 32 -5.32 22.10 -8.03
C THR A 32 -6.18 21.16 -8.87
N VAL A 33 -7.50 21.22 -8.71
CA VAL A 33 -8.42 20.53 -9.64
C VAL A 33 -8.18 21.02 -11.08
N GLN A 34 -7.87 22.31 -11.26
CA GLN A 34 -7.59 22.87 -12.59
C GLN A 34 -6.39 22.20 -13.26
N ASP A 35 -5.30 21.96 -12.53
CA ASP A 35 -4.14 21.24 -13.07
C ASP A 35 -4.52 19.84 -13.59
N ILE A 36 -5.39 19.14 -12.86
CA ILE A 36 -5.87 17.81 -13.24
C ILE A 36 -6.74 17.89 -14.49
N LEU A 37 -7.64 18.88 -14.58
CA LEU A 37 -8.47 19.11 -15.76
C LEU A 37 -7.62 19.39 -17.01
N ASP A 38 -6.62 20.25 -16.87
CA ASP A 38 -5.73 20.66 -17.96
C ASP A 38 -4.89 19.47 -18.44
N LYS A 39 -4.37 18.66 -17.51
CA LYS A 39 -3.60 17.45 -17.84
C LYS A 39 -4.46 16.35 -18.47
N ALA A 40 -5.66 16.13 -17.94
CA ALA A 40 -6.58 15.09 -18.41
C ALA A 40 -7.37 15.50 -19.66
N LEU A 41 -7.32 16.77 -20.08
CA LEU A 41 -8.10 17.31 -21.21
C LEU A 41 -9.61 17.09 -21.05
N ILE A 42 -10.14 17.41 -19.86
CA ILE A 42 -11.57 17.27 -19.55
C ILE A 42 -12.16 18.56 -18.97
N ASN A 43 -13.48 18.69 -19.09
CA ASN A 43 -14.21 19.78 -18.47
C ASN A 43 -14.41 19.55 -16.97
N ARG A 44 -14.53 20.65 -16.21
CA ARG A 44 -14.79 20.63 -14.76
C ARG A 44 -16.00 19.78 -14.35
N SER A 45 -17.10 19.89 -15.10
CA SER A 45 -18.31 19.08 -14.86
C SER A 45 -18.10 17.59 -15.06
N THR A 46 -17.10 17.19 -15.85
CA THR A 46 -16.73 15.79 -16.03
C THR A 46 -15.99 15.27 -14.80
N PHE A 47 -15.00 16.02 -14.27
CA PHE A 47 -14.30 15.63 -13.04
C PHE A 47 -15.27 15.43 -11.87
N TYR A 48 -16.19 16.37 -11.67
CA TYR A 48 -17.15 16.30 -10.55
C TYR A 48 -18.21 15.20 -10.67
N LYS A 49 -18.29 14.49 -11.80
CA LYS A 49 -19.09 13.25 -11.89
C LYS A 49 -18.39 12.05 -11.26
N HIS A 50 -17.07 12.13 -11.07
CA HIS A 50 -16.25 11.06 -10.53
C HIS A 50 -15.76 11.37 -9.10
N TYR A 51 -15.35 12.62 -8.85
CA TYR A 51 -14.70 13.01 -7.60
C TYR A 51 -15.20 14.37 -7.12
N THR A 52 -15.48 14.52 -5.83
CA THR A 52 -15.94 15.80 -5.25
C THR A 52 -14.84 16.85 -5.18
N ASP A 53 -13.58 16.43 -5.03
CA ASP A 53 -12.38 17.25 -5.06
C ASP A 53 -11.11 16.36 -5.22
N LYS A 54 -9.92 16.96 -5.13
CA LYS A 54 -8.64 16.24 -5.21
C LYS A 54 -8.37 15.34 -4.00
N TYR A 55 -8.93 15.64 -2.83
CA TYR A 55 -8.76 14.84 -1.62
C TYR A 55 -9.55 13.55 -1.75
N LYS A 56 -10.77 13.60 -2.28
CA LYS A 56 -11.57 12.39 -2.54
C LYS A 56 -10.92 11.48 -3.59
N LEU A 57 -10.30 12.07 -4.61
CA LEU A 57 -9.49 11.32 -5.58
C LEU A 57 -8.31 10.62 -4.90
N ALA A 58 -7.50 11.36 -4.12
CA ALA A 58 -6.36 10.80 -3.41
C ALA A 58 -6.78 9.69 -2.42
N GLU A 59 -7.83 9.93 -1.63
CA GLU A 59 -8.38 8.95 -0.68
C GLU A 59 -8.81 7.66 -1.39
N THR A 60 -9.50 7.78 -2.53
CA THR A 60 -9.94 6.62 -3.32
C THR A 60 -8.75 5.78 -3.77
N LEU A 61 -7.72 6.41 -4.35
CA LEU A 61 -6.52 5.71 -4.82
C LEU A 61 -5.72 5.09 -3.68
N CYS A 62 -5.55 5.81 -2.56
CA CYS A 62 -4.88 5.29 -1.37
C CYS A 62 -5.63 4.07 -0.80
N ASN A 63 -6.96 4.12 -0.70
CA ASN A 63 -7.76 3.01 -0.21
C ASN A 63 -7.66 1.77 -1.11
N GLU A 64 -7.63 1.94 -2.43
CA GLU A 64 -7.44 0.82 -3.35
C GLU A 64 -6.11 0.09 -3.13
N ILE A 65 -5.01 0.83 -2.94
CA ILE A 65 -3.70 0.23 -2.61
C ILE A 65 -3.72 -0.41 -1.22
N PHE A 66 -4.32 0.27 -0.25
CA PHE A 66 -4.36 -0.22 1.11
C PHE A 66 -5.16 -1.53 1.23
N ASP A 67 -6.27 -1.67 0.51
CA ASP A 67 -7.08 -2.89 0.53
C ASP A 67 -6.36 -4.08 -0.12
N LEU A 68 -5.51 -3.84 -1.14
CA LEU A 68 -4.61 -4.87 -1.67
C LEU A 68 -3.64 -5.37 -0.60
N LEU A 69 -3.01 -4.46 0.15
CA LEU A 69 -2.14 -4.83 1.26
C LEU A 69 -2.90 -5.62 2.33
N LYS A 70 -4.07 -5.13 2.78
CA LYS A 70 -4.86 -5.79 3.82
C LYS A 70 -5.17 -7.23 3.47
N THR A 71 -5.54 -7.47 2.21
CA THR A 71 -5.84 -8.80 1.69
C THR A 71 -4.60 -9.70 1.78
N GLY A 72 -3.47 -9.29 1.20
CA GLY A 72 -2.28 -10.14 1.21
C GLY A 72 -1.65 -10.33 2.60
N VAL A 73 -1.79 -9.36 3.51
CA VAL A 73 -1.36 -9.49 4.91
C VAL A 73 -2.23 -10.50 5.66
N LYS A 74 -3.55 -10.47 5.45
CA LYS A 74 -4.46 -11.45 6.04
C LYS A 74 -4.14 -12.85 5.53
N ASP A 75 -4.07 -13.01 4.21
CA ASP A 75 -3.79 -14.30 3.60
C ASP A 75 -2.43 -14.85 4.08
N ARG A 76 -1.43 -13.97 4.23
CA ARG A 76 -0.13 -14.33 4.82
C ARG A 76 -0.28 -14.85 6.25
N PHE A 77 -1.03 -14.17 7.12
CA PHE A 77 -1.18 -14.60 8.52
C PHE A 77 -2.03 -15.85 8.70
N ASP A 78 -2.78 -16.24 7.67
CA ASP A 78 -3.51 -17.51 7.60
C ASP A 78 -2.62 -18.68 7.15
N CYS A 79 -1.38 -18.44 6.70
CA CYS A 79 -0.41 -19.49 6.35
C CYS A 79 0.33 -20.06 7.59
N ASP A 80 0.45 -21.38 7.64
CA ASP A 80 1.14 -22.11 8.72
C ASP A 80 2.63 -22.36 8.46
N ASN A 81 3.06 -22.30 7.19
CA ASN A 81 4.46 -22.52 6.80
C ASN A 81 4.95 -21.43 5.83
N VAL A 82 6.27 -21.43 5.61
CA VAL A 82 6.98 -20.41 4.82
C VAL A 82 6.67 -20.56 3.33
N GLU A 83 6.55 -21.78 2.82
CA GLU A 83 6.25 -22.06 1.42
C GLU A 83 4.88 -21.50 1.00
N ASP A 84 3.83 -21.76 1.80
CA ASP A 84 2.49 -21.24 1.57
C ASP A 84 2.47 -19.70 1.67
N ALA A 85 3.17 -19.15 2.67
CA ALA A 85 3.32 -17.71 2.82
C ALA A 85 3.95 -17.06 1.58
N ILE A 86 4.98 -17.68 0.98
CA ILE A 86 5.60 -17.18 -0.26
C ILE A 86 4.61 -17.26 -1.42
N MET A 87 3.86 -18.36 -1.55
CA MET A 87 2.90 -18.56 -2.63
C MET A 87 1.79 -17.51 -2.62
N VAL A 88 1.30 -17.15 -1.42
CA VAL A 88 0.26 -16.14 -1.22
C VAL A 88 0.78 -14.72 -1.40
N ILE A 89 1.99 -14.43 -0.95
CA ILE A 89 2.57 -13.08 -1.02
C ILE A 89 3.00 -12.71 -2.46
N LYS A 90 3.44 -13.69 -3.26
CA LYS A 90 4.00 -13.42 -4.60
C LYS A 90 3.02 -12.68 -5.54
N PRO A 91 1.73 -13.05 -5.63
CA PRO A 91 0.73 -12.27 -6.36
C PRO A 91 0.59 -10.82 -5.88
N LEU A 92 0.57 -10.58 -4.55
CA LEU A 92 0.52 -9.23 -4.00
C LEU A 92 1.73 -8.42 -4.48
N TYR A 93 2.93 -8.98 -4.37
CA TYR A 93 4.14 -8.31 -4.82
C TYR A 93 4.17 -8.02 -6.33
N HIS A 94 3.59 -8.90 -7.14
CA HIS A 94 3.44 -8.64 -8.57
C HIS A 94 2.50 -7.46 -8.83
N ILE A 95 1.38 -7.36 -8.10
CA ILE A 95 0.47 -6.22 -8.23
C ILE A 95 1.14 -4.92 -7.80
N LEU A 96 1.88 -4.95 -6.68
CA LEU A 96 2.62 -3.78 -6.19
C LEU A 96 3.71 -3.34 -7.17
N SER A 97 4.42 -4.26 -7.80
CA SER A 97 5.45 -3.92 -8.79
C SER A 97 4.85 -3.32 -10.06
N VAL A 98 3.73 -3.84 -10.56
CA VAL A 98 3.02 -3.29 -11.72
C VAL A 98 2.49 -1.87 -11.45
N ARG A 99 2.04 -1.58 -10.22
CA ARG A 99 1.53 -0.26 -9.81
C ARG A 99 2.59 0.63 -9.16
N ARG A 100 3.89 0.36 -9.36
CA ARG A 100 4.96 1.02 -8.56
C ARG A 100 4.98 2.54 -8.64
N GLU A 101 4.78 3.12 -9.83
CA GLU A 101 4.83 4.58 -10.00
C GLU A 101 3.69 5.26 -9.25
N GLU A 102 2.50 4.67 -9.32
CA GLU A 102 1.32 5.12 -8.58
C GLU A 102 1.56 5.04 -7.07
N ILE A 103 2.02 3.88 -6.57
CA ILE A 103 2.22 3.69 -5.12
C ILE A 103 3.28 4.66 -4.58
N LEU A 104 4.40 4.83 -5.30
CA LEU A 104 5.44 5.77 -4.91
C LEU A 104 4.94 7.22 -4.91
N ALA A 105 4.11 7.60 -5.89
CA ALA A 105 3.50 8.92 -5.93
C ALA A 105 2.54 9.13 -4.76
N LEU A 106 1.70 8.14 -4.43
CA LEU A 106 0.77 8.20 -3.30
C LEU A 106 1.49 8.25 -1.94
N PHE A 107 2.64 7.60 -1.81
CA PHE A 107 3.49 7.68 -0.61
C PHE A 107 4.04 9.09 -0.34
N THR A 108 3.98 10.01 -1.31
CA THR A 108 4.39 11.41 -1.10
C THR A 108 3.29 12.26 -0.43
N ILE A 109 2.07 11.75 -0.35
CA ILE A 109 0.93 12.46 0.25
C ILE A 109 0.99 12.28 1.76
N HIS A 110 1.20 13.40 2.46
CA HIS A 110 1.11 13.50 3.91
C HIS A 110 0.18 14.65 4.26
N THR A 111 -1.07 14.32 4.60
CA THR A 111 -2.05 15.25 5.17
C THR A 111 -2.53 14.73 6.51
N ASP A 112 -3.37 15.51 7.20
CA ASP A 112 -3.99 15.09 8.47
C ASP A 112 -4.88 13.84 8.33
N THR A 113 -5.29 13.49 7.11
CA THR A 113 -6.26 12.40 6.84
C THR A 113 -5.82 11.41 5.77
N ILE A 114 -4.75 11.69 5.02
CA ILE A 114 -4.27 10.87 3.91
C ILE A 114 -2.75 10.71 4.06
N HIS A 115 -2.34 9.51 4.46
CA HIS A 115 -0.95 9.16 4.73
C HIS A 115 -0.74 7.65 4.52
N LEU A 116 -0.82 7.22 3.26
CA LEU A 116 -0.87 5.80 2.87
C LEU A 116 0.29 4.96 3.44
N TYR A 117 1.52 5.49 3.41
CA TYR A 117 2.68 4.77 3.95
C TYR A 117 2.52 4.47 5.45
N ASP A 118 2.06 5.48 6.22
CA ASP A 118 1.88 5.37 7.66
C ASP A 118 0.69 4.45 7.98
N ASP A 119 -0.41 4.55 7.23
CA ASP A 119 -1.58 3.67 7.37
C ASP A 119 -1.23 2.19 7.14
N MET A 120 -0.43 1.92 6.11
CA MET A 120 0.06 0.57 5.81
C MET A 120 0.99 0.05 6.92
N SER A 121 1.89 0.89 7.43
CA SER A 121 2.78 0.55 8.54
C SER A 121 2.01 0.23 9.83
N ASP A 122 1.05 1.08 10.18
CA ASP A 122 0.19 0.90 11.36
C ASP A 122 -0.63 -0.38 11.27
N PHE A 123 -1.17 -0.66 10.08
CA PHE A 123 -1.91 -1.88 9.84
C PHE A 123 -1.03 -3.12 10.02
N LEU A 124 0.17 -3.16 9.43
CA LEU A 124 1.12 -4.26 9.59
C LEU A 124 1.49 -4.48 11.07
N LYS A 125 1.73 -3.40 11.82
CA LYS A 125 2.01 -3.45 13.27
C LYS A 125 0.84 -4.11 14.01
N ARG A 126 -0.38 -3.63 13.78
CA ARG A 126 -1.59 -4.14 14.45
C ARG A 126 -1.87 -5.59 14.09
N SER A 127 -1.80 -5.95 12.81
CA SER A 127 -2.01 -7.33 12.35
C SER A 127 -1.02 -8.30 12.96
N PHE A 128 0.27 -7.94 13.04
CA PHE A 128 1.28 -8.75 13.71
C PHE A 128 0.97 -8.90 15.21
N TYR A 129 0.71 -7.80 15.91
CA TYR A 129 0.41 -7.84 17.34
C TYR A 129 -0.82 -8.72 17.62
N ASP A 130 -1.90 -8.55 16.86
CA ASP A 130 -3.13 -9.31 17.02
C ASP A 130 -2.96 -10.79 16.75
N GLN A 131 -2.14 -11.16 15.76
CA GLN A 131 -1.85 -12.56 15.44
C GLN A 131 -1.11 -13.28 16.57
N TYR A 132 -0.18 -12.59 17.26
CA TYR A 132 0.73 -13.22 18.21
C TYR A 132 0.39 -12.97 19.68
N LYS A 133 -0.51 -12.03 20.02
CA LYS A 133 -0.89 -11.74 21.42
C LYS A 133 -1.53 -12.92 22.15
N THR A 134 -2.19 -13.83 21.43
CA THR A 134 -2.82 -15.03 22.01
C THR A 134 -1.96 -16.28 21.84
N LYS A 135 -1.08 -16.31 20.84
CA LYS A 135 -0.24 -17.49 20.51
C LYS A 135 1.09 -17.53 21.25
N ASN A 136 1.60 -16.38 21.71
CA ASN A 136 2.95 -16.28 22.27
C ASN A 136 2.94 -15.98 23.78
N LYS A 137 3.96 -16.46 24.51
CA LYS A 137 4.13 -16.24 25.97
C LYS A 137 4.92 -14.96 26.29
N LYS A 138 5.29 -14.16 25.28
CA LYS A 138 6.06 -12.93 25.45
C LYS A 138 5.20 -11.86 26.14
N SER A 139 5.85 -10.97 26.89
CA SER A 139 5.14 -9.84 27.53
C SER A 139 4.56 -8.88 26.47
N PRO A 140 3.45 -8.17 26.78
CA PRO A 140 2.86 -7.19 25.85
C PRO A 140 3.86 -6.15 25.34
N LYS A 141 4.78 -5.70 26.18
CA LYS A 141 5.82 -4.72 25.81
C LYS A 141 6.81 -5.27 24.78
N ILE A 142 7.21 -6.55 24.92
CA ILE A 142 8.07 -7.19 23.92
C ILE A 142 7.31 -7.34 22.61
N LEU A 143 6.05 -7.75 22.67
CA LEU A 143 5.25 -7.94 21.46
C LEU A 143 5.01 -6.63 20.69
N ASP A 144 4.80 -5.51 21.41
CA ASP A 144 4.68 -4.18 20.81
C ASP A 144 5.99 -3.73 20.13
N TYR A 145 7.15 -3.97 20.76
CA TYR A 145 8.45 -3.72 20.13
C TYR A 145 8.66 -4.59 18.87
N LEU A 146 8.29 -5.87 18.92
CA LEU A 146 8.44 -6.77 17.77
C LEU A 146 7.50 -6.40 16.62
N SER A 147 6.29 -5.93 16.91
CA SER A 147 5.35 -5.49 15.88
C SER A 147 5.82 -4.22 15.18
N GLU A 148 6.47 -3.30 15.90
CA GLU A 148 7.13 -2.13 15.32
C GLU A 148 8.28 -2.52 14.38
N LEU A 149 9.15 -3.44 14.82
CA LEU A 149 10.23 -3.94 13.97
C LEU A 149 9.69 -4.63 12.71
N TYR A 150 8.67 -5.47 12.86
CA TYR A 150 8.05 -6.17 11.74
C TYR A 150 7.49 -5.20 10.70
N ALA A 151 6.68 -4.22 11.13
CA ALA A 151 6.11 -3.21 10.24
C ALA A 151 7.19 -2.42 9.51
N ALA A 152 8.22 -1.96 10.25
CA ALA A 152 9.33 -1.22 9.67
C ALA A 152 10.10 -2.03 8.62
N LEU A 153 10.39 -3.31 8.91
CA LEU A 153 11.07 -4.20 7.97
C LEU A 153 10.27 -4.41 6.69
N VAL A 154 8.97 -4.74 6.81
CA VAL A 154 8.10 -4.99 5.65
C VAL A 154 7.93 -3.71 4.82
N MET A 155 7.66 -2.57 5.45
CA MET A 155 7.49 -1.30 4.74
C MET A 155 8.79 -0.82 4.09
N THR A 156 9.94 -1.03 4.72
CA THR A 156 11.24 -0.73 4.13
C THR A 156 11.50 -1.61 2.91
N ALA A 157 11.23 -2.91 3.00
CA ALA A 157 11.39 -3.83 1.87
C ALA A 157 10.48 -3.47 0.69
N ILE A 158 9.19 -3.21 0.96
CA ILE A 158 8.23 -2.77 -0.08
C ILE A 158 8.74 -1.49 -0.74
N LYS A 159 9.03 -0.44 0.04
CA LYS A 159 9.48 0.85 -0.50
C LYS A 159 10.75 0.71 -1.33
N TRP A 160 11.75 -0.01 -0.84
CA TRP A 160 13.01 -0.20 -1.56
C TRP A 160 12.80 -0.93 -2.89
N CYS A 161 11.99 -2.00 -2.93
CA CYS A 161 11.76 -2.74 -4.17
C CYS A 161 10.99 -1.91 -5.20
N LEU A 162 10.00 -1.12 -4.77
CA LEU A 162 9.27 -0.21 -5.67
C LEU A 162 10.20 0.84 -6.29
N GLN A 163 11.21 1.32 -5.55
CA GLN A 163 12.18 2.31 -6.01
C GLN A 163 13.24 1.75 -6.97
N ASN A 164 13.57 0.46 -6.85
CA ASN A 164 14.70 -0.16 -7.56
C ASN A 164 14.29 -1.19 -8.62
N ASP A 165 13.01 -1.25 -8.99
CA ASP A 165 12.44 -2.27 -9.90
C ASP A 165 12.69 -3.71 -9.42
N GLY A 166 12.87 -3.87 -8.11
CA GLY A 166 13.44 -5.05 -7.50
C GLY A 166 12.42 -6.16 -7.25
N TYR A 167 11.56 -6.49 -8.21
CA TYR A 167 10.51 -7.50 -8.02
C TYR A 167 11.09 -8.90 -7.73
N GLU A 168 12.19 -9.27 -8.39
CA GLU A 168 12.87 -10.55 -8.11
C GLU A 168 13.50 -10.53 -6.71
N GLU A 169 14.10 -9.41 -6.34
CA GLU A 169 14.67 -9.16 -5.03
C GLU A 169 13.58 -9.20 -3.95
N LEU A 170 12.37 -8.71 -4.21
CA LEU A 170 11.26 -8.68 -3.27
C LEU A 170 10.83 -10.08 -2.83
N THR A 171 10.92 -11.07 -3.73
CA THR A 171 10.68 -12.49 -3.39
C THR A 171 11.80 -13.06 -2.50
N SER A 172 13.06 -12.70 -2.76
CA SER A 172 14.20 -13.05 -1.90
C SER A 172 14.18 -12.32 -0.55
N HIS A 173 13.68 -11.08 -0.50
CA HIS A 173 13.48 -10.33 0.73
C HIS A 173 12.30 -10.86 1.55
N ALA A 174 11.24 -11.37 0.89
CA ALA A 174 10.16 -12.08 1.57
C ALA A 174 10.72 -13.25 2.38
N GLN A 175 11.63 -14.04 1.79
CA GLN A 175 12.31 -15.12 2.52
C GLN A 175 13.11 -14.59 3.72
N LEU A 176 13.75 -13.43 3.60
CA LEU A 176 14.49 -12.81 4.70
C LEU A 176 13.56 -12.34 5.84
N VAL A 177 12.43 -11.70 5.51
CA VAL A 177 11.39 -11.31 6.47
C VAL A 177 10.75 -12.53 7.13
N LEU A 178 10.51 -13.61 6.38
CA LEU A 178 9.95 -14.87 6.89
C LEU A 178 10.95 -15.61 7.79
N LYS A 179 12.25 -15.59 7.47
CA LYS A 179 13.32 -16.12 8.34
C LYS A 179 13.54 -15.28 9.60
N LEU A 180 13.30 -13.97 9.55
CA LEU A 180 13.23 -13.16 10.77
C LEU A 180 12.02 -13.56 11.62
N GLY A 181 10.93 -14.04 11.01
CA GLY A 181 9.84 -14.81 11.65
C GLY A 181 10.35 -15.93 12.58
N GLU A 182 11.30 -16.72 12.11
CA GLU A 182 11.92 -17.80 12.91
C GLU A 182 12.75 -17.27 14.09
N VAL A 183 13.33 -16.06 13.97
CA VAL A 183 13.96 -15.35 15.09
C VAL A 183 12.92 -14.89 16.12
N PHE A 184 11.69 -14.60 15.68
CA PHE A 184 10.58 -14.21 16.57
C PHE A 184 9.90 -15.41 17.26
N ASP A 185 9.97 -16.61 16.67
CA ASP A 185 9.49 -17.88 17.25
C ASP A 185 10.48 -18.53 18.24
N TYR A 186 11.63 -17.91 18.51
CA TYR A 186 12.51 -18.40 19.58
C TYR A 186 11.78 -18.34 20.93
N PRO A 187 11.61 -19.48 21.63
CA PRO A 187 11.17 -19.46 23.00
C PRO A 187 12.22 -18.69 23.80
N CYS A 188 11.82 -17.58 24.42
CA CYS A 188 12.62 -17.00 25.48
C CYS A 188 12.68 -18.08 26.58
N LYS A 189 13.86 -18.67 26.78
CA LYS A 189 14.13 -19.47 27.98
C LYS A 189 13.92 -18.61 29.22
#